data_AF-A0A3L7PP04-F1
#
_entry.id   AF-A0A3L7PP04-F1
#
_cell.length_a   1.000
_cell.length_b   1.000
_cell.length_c   1.000
_cell.angle_alpha   90.00
_cell.angle_beta   90.00
_cell.angle_gamma   90.00
#
_symmetry.space_group_name_H-M   'P 1'
#
loop_
_entity.id
_entity.type
_entity.pdbx_description
1 polymer ?
#
loop_
_entity_poly.entity_id
_entity_poly.type
_entity_poly.pdbx_seq_one_letter_code
_entity_poly.pdbx_strand_id
1 'polypeptide(L)'
;MGSLNDFTIALPTIINMLFMFAFGTCAGSFIHVVAYRMPAGLSVISPPSRCPVCGYRLPWYQNVPIVGYLFVRGQCSACKVRIPVRYVLSELMMGLLFVAIYAVLFLPASADFWYSVGDGWWHAQGVIVAFPALVVVLWGTGALVAMTMCDARTFLIPIAIPGWASIVALIGWPLAALIAHDVGEPFPMLAPSWPLCVAAAGALGGLAIGRVLLFSGILPRSFEDWGDFAESEGDVFADYPHARREMIKEIAFIGPAVLMGVVGWLMASHVPAPAAMHPAVGAFFAVAAGFVIGGGVVWALRIVASVLLDTEALGLGDVHLMSCVGAVFGWRVALIGFVVAPFVGLAWWLANLFRRAPMRMPFGPSLAVGSFAAFFLKPIIATAVIAGMASMAQLGGWARHDPGGALAVASVLAVAAAVSAWAARRTGGLAAAASILLMVSAVIAWILSASIRPGAGAAVAALLVAGCVTGSAVSGAGFEEEPGPRTALSRILRLLAFVVVLVGALLLLARPGSAN
;
A
#
# COMPACT_ATOMS: atom_id res chain seq x y z
N MET A 1 34.38 14.16 -20.56
CA MET A 1 33.34 15.21 -20.58
C MET A 1 34.00 16.51 -20.99
N GLY A 2 34.06 16.81 -22.28
CA GLY A 2 34.79 18.02 -22.70
C GLY A 2 34.72 18.37 -24.19
N SER A 3 34.01 17.60 -25.03
CA SER A 3 33.80 17.97 -26.43
C SER A 3 32.46 18.70 -26.62
N LEU A 4 32.36 19.59 -27.62
CA LEU A 4 31.08 20.21 -28.02
C LEU A 4 30.01 19.16 -28.37
N ASN A 5 30.42 17.98 -28.86
CA ASN A 5 29.52 16.87 -29.14
C ASN A 5 28.96 16.24 -27.87
N ASP A 6 29.74 16.13 -26.78
CA ASP A 6 29.23 15.64 -25.50
C ASP A 6 28.13 16.57 -24.97
N PHE A 7 28.30 17.88 -25.13
CA PHE A 7 27.32 18.88 -24.69
C PHE A 7 26.04 18.86 -25.53
N THR A 8 26.13 18.76 -26.86
CA THR A 8 24.95 18.70 -27.73
C THR A 8 24.14 17.42 -27.52
N ILE A 9 24.80 16.29 -27.20
CA ILE A 9 24.14 15.03 -26.84
C ILE A 9 23.46 15.14 -25.46
N ALA A 10 24.07 15.83 -24.49
CA ALA A 10 23.52 15.98 -23.14
C ALA A 10 22.43 17.05 -23.03
N LEU A 11 22.37 18.02 -23.96
CA LEU A 11 21.47 19.18 -23.89
C LEU A 11 19.98 18.81 -23.75
N PRO A 12 19.42 17.85 -24.52
CA PRO A 12 18.02 17.45 -24.35
C PRO A 12 17.73 16.90 -22.95
N THR A 13 18.66 16.12 -22.40
CA THR A 13 18.53 15.56 -21.04
C THR A 13 18.51 16.64 -19.98
N ILE A 14 19.39 17.64 -20.09
CA ILE A 14 19.44 18.78 -19.17
C ILE A 14 18.14 19.59 -19.26
N ILE A 15 17.66 19.89 -20.47
CA ILE A 15 16.41 20.62 -20.68
C ILE A 15 15.24 19.86 -20.05
N ASN A 16 15.15 18.55 -20.26
CA ASN A 16 14.10 17.72 -19.67
C ASN A 16 14.18 17.70 -18.14
N MET A 17 15.37 17.60 -17.55
CA MET A 17 15.53 17.69 -16.10
C MET A 17 15.09 19.05 -15.54
N LEU A 18 15.48 20.15 -16.18
CA LEU A 18 15.05 21.50 -15.77
C LEU A 18 13.53 21.67 -15.89
N PHE A 19 12.93 21.13 -16.95
CA PHE A 19 11.48 21.09 -17.10
C PHE A 19 10.81 20.26 -15.99
N MET A 20 11.33 19.07 -15.70
CA MET A 20 10.79 18.20 -14.63
C MET A 20 10.93 18.86 -13.25
N PHE A 21 12.02 19.57 -13.00
CA PHE A 21 12.18 20.36 -11.79
C PHE A 21 11.13 21.47 -11.71
N ALA A 22 10.99 22.28 -12.76
CA ALA A 22 10.00 23.36 -12.80
C ALA A 22 8.57 22.82 -12.63
N PHE A 23 8.22 21.75 -13.35
CA PHE A 23 6.92 21.09 -13.24
C PHE A 23 6.68 20.52 -11.84
N GLY A 24 7.68 19.87 -11.24
CA GLY A 24 7.60 19.34 -9.87
C GLY A 24 7.41 20.43 -8.82
N THR A 25 8.09 21.58 -8.95
CA THR A 25 7.85 22.72 -8.03
C THR A 25 6.44 23.28 -8.16
N CYS A 26 5.88 23.36 -9.38
CA CYS A 26 4.48 23.71 -9.62
C CYS A 26 3.51 22.71 -8.98
N ALA A 27 3.78 21.40 -9.14
CA ALA A 27 3.00 20.36 -8.49
C ALA A 27 3.06 20.48 -6.96
N GLY A 28 4.24 20.71 -6.37
CA GLY A 28 4.42 20.89 -4.93
C GLY A 28 3.64 22.10 -4.38
N SER A 29 3.62 23.21 -5.11
CA SER A 29 2.84 24.39 -4.76
C SER A 29 1.33 24.11 -4.79
N PHE A 30 0.87 23.41 -5.85
CA PHE A 30 -0.53 22.99 -5.97
C PHE A 30 -0.97 22.00 -4.89
N ILE A 31 -0.10 21.05 -4.51
CA ILE A 31 -0.37 20.06 -3.45
C ILE A 31 -0.67 20.74 -2.11
N HIS A 32 -0.03 21.88 -1.78
CA HIS A 32 -0.41 22.63 -0.57
C HIS A 32 -1.83 23.17 -0.61
N VAL A 33 -2.28 23.62 -1.77
CA VAL A 33 -3.67 24.07 -1.97
C VAL A 33 -4.62 22.90 -1.75
N VAL A 34 -4.33 21.74 -2.35
CA VAL A 34 -5.12 20.52 -2.18
C VAL A 34 -5.15 20.08 -0.71
N ALA A 35 -3.98 19.99 -0.06
CA ALA A 35 -3.85 19.51 1.31
C ALA A 35 -4.51 20.41 2.35
N TYR A 36 -4.66 21.71 2.05
CA TYR A 36 -5.38 22.63 2.92
C TYR A 36 -6.88 22.67 2.61
N ARG A 37 -7.26 22.81 1.33
CA ARG A 37 -8.65 23.11 0.94
C ARG A 37 -9.53 21.88 0.89
N MET A 38 -9.01 20.74 0.43
CA MET A 38 -9.83 19.56 0.18
C MET A 38 -10.38 18.93 1.47
N PRO A 39 -9.59 18.74 2.55
CA PRO A 39 -10.14 18.27 3.82
C PRO A 39 -11.13 19.26 4.45
N ALA A 40 -10.96 20.56 4.18
CA ALA A 40 -11.85 21.62 4.66
C ALA A 40 -13.12 21.80 3.80
N GLY A 41 -13.35 20.97 2.79
CA GLY A 41 -14.49 21.10 1.87
C GLY A 41 -14.46 22.38 1.01
N LEU A 42 -13.32 23.06 0.93
CA LEU A 42 -13.15 24.29 0.17
C LEU A 42 -12.82 24.01 -1.30
N SER A 43 -13.25 24.88 -2.20
CA SER A 43 -12.94 24.77 -3.62
C SER A 43 -11.43 24.94 -3.89
N VAL A 44 -10.87 23.99 -4.65
CA VAL A 44 -9.46 23.98 -5.07
C VAL A 44 -9.19 25.01 -6.18
N ILE A 45 -10.19 25.33 -6.99
CA ILE A 45 -10.06 26.20 -8.17
C ILE A 45 -10.21 27.68 -7.78
N SER A 46 -11.26 28.00 -7.03
CA SER A 46 -11.60 29.37 -6.64
C SER A 46 -11.77 29.49 -5.12
N PRO A 47 -11.29 30.58 -4.50
CA PRO A 47 -10.60 31.72 -5.10
C PRO A 47 -9.09 31.49 -5.33
N PRO A 48 -8.39 32.37 -6.08
CA PRO A 48 -6.93 32.29 -6.27
C PRO A 48 -6.12 32.43 -4.97
N SER A 49 -4.82 32.12 -5.05
CA SER A 49 -3.85 32.28 -3.96
C SER A 49 -3.87 33.70 -3.39
N ARG A 50 -3.95 33.79 -2.06
CA ARG A 50 -4.00 35.05 -1.31
C ARG A 50 -3.22 34.95 -0.01
N CYS A 51 -2.80 36.09 0.53
CA CYS A 51 -2.27 36.15 1.89
C CYS A 51 -3.38 35.82 2.90
N PRO A 52 -3.15 34.90 3.86
CA PRO A 52 -4.16 34.54 4.87
C PRO A 52 -4.41 35.65 5.89
N VAL A 53 -3.50 36.60 6.05
CA VAL A 53 -3.60 37.69 7.04
C VAL A 53 -4.32 38.91 6.47
N CYS A 54 -3.87 39.42 5.32
CA CYS A 54 -4.41 40.66 4.77
C CYS A 54 -5.33 40.46 3.55
N GLY A 55 -5.54 39.23 3.09
CA GLY A 55 -6.36 38.94 1.90
C GLY A 55 -5.76 39.38 0.57
N TYR A 56 -4.54 39.93 0.55
CA TYR A 56 -3.87 40.37 -0.68
C TYR A 56 -3.80 39.23 -1.70
N ARG A 57 -4.35 39.48 -2.89
CA ARG A 57 -4.31 38.55 -4.03
C ARG A 57 -2.93 38.55 -4.65
N LEU A 58 -2.27 37.39 -4.69
CA LEU A 58 -0.95 37.26 -5.28
C LEU A 58 -1.04 37.35 -6.82
N PRO A 59 -0.29 38.25 -7.47
CA PRO A 59 -0.15 38.24 -8.92
C PRO A 59 0.65 37.01 -9.37
N TRP A 60 0.49 36.62 -10.64
CA TRP A 60 1.01 35.36 -11.16
C TRP A 60 2.53 35.20 -10.96
N TYR A 61 3.32 36.26 -11.09
CA TYR A 61 4.79 36.22 -10.93
C TYR A 61 5.24 36.05 -9.47
N GLN A 62 4.42 36.45 -8.49
CA GLN A 62 4.66 36.15 -7.07
C GLN A 62 4.19 34.74 -6.69
N ASN A 63 3.40 34.10 -7.55
CA ASN A 63 2.88 32.75 -7.38
C ASN A 63 3.73 31.70 -8.13
N VAL A 64 4.84 32.10 -8.76
CA VAL A 64 5.81 31.16 -9.35
C VAL A 64 6.56 30.46 -8.19
N PRO A 65 6.51 29.11 -8.09
CA PRO A 65 7.14 28.37 -7.00
C PRO A 65 8.63 28.71 -6.83
N ILE A 66 9.12 28.75 -5.60
CA ILE A 66 10.49 29.11 -5.20
C ILE A 66 10.88 30.56 -5.58
N VAL A 67 10.82 30.91 -6.86
CA VAL A 67 11.21 32.20 -7.44
C VAL A 67 10.38 33.35 -6.84
N GLY A 68 9.05 33.19 -6.78
CA GLY A 68 8.16 34.18 -6.19
C GLY A 68 8.48 34.46 -4.72
N TYR A 69 8.78 33.40 -3.95
CA TYR A 69 9.19 33.53 -2.55
C TYR A 69 10.51 34.28 -2.39
N LEU A 70 11.50 33.98 -3.23
CA LEU A 70 12.79 34.67 -3.23
C LEU A 70 12.66 36.15 -3.59
N PHE A 71 11.83 36.49 -4.58
CA PHE A 71 11.59 37.88 -4.99
C PHE A 71 10.95 38.72 -3.89
N VAL A 72 9.97 38.16 -3.16
CA VAL A 72 9.33 38.85 -2.03
C VAL A 72 10.11 38.71 -0.71
N ARG A 73 11.32 38.10 -0.76
CA ARG A 73 12.21 37.86 0.39
C ARG A 73 11.53 37.14 1.55
N GLY A 74 10.66 36.19 1.23
CA GLY A 74 9.89 35.41 2.20
C GLY A 74 8.87 36.21 3.01
N GLN A 75 8.43 37.37 2.52
CA GLN A 75 7.46 38.24 3.21
C GLN A 75 6.33 38.63 2.25
N CYS A 76 5.10 38.76 2.75
CA CYS A 76 3.99 39.24 1.94
C CYS A 76 4.28 40.66 1.41
N SER A 77 4.11 40.89 0.11
CA SER A 77 4.35 42.19 -0.53
C SER A 77 3.57 43.34 0.11
N ALA A 78 2.33 43.07 0.57
CA ALA A 78 1.43 44.06 1.16
C ALA A 78 1.63 44.24 2.67
N CYS A 79 1.41 43.19 3.48
CA CYS A 79 1.42 43.30 4.95
C CYS A 79 2.75 42.90 5.61
N LYS A 80 3.77 42.49 4.84
CA LYS A 80 5.10 42.06 5.31
C LYS A 80 5.13 40.89 6.30
N VAL A 81 4.00 40.19 6.50
CA VAL A 81 3.98 38.95 7.29
C VAL A 81 4.92 37.91 6.67
N ARG A 82 5.68 37.21 7.51
CA ARG A 82 6.64 36.18 7.05
C ARG A 82 5.89 34.96 6.51
N ILE A 83 6.31 34.52 5.33
CA ILE A 83 5.83 33.29 4.70
C ILE A 83 6.66 32.11 5.24
N PRO A 84 6.05 31.05 5.78
CA PRO A 84 6.80 29.92 6.33
C PRO A 84 7.68 29.20 5.30
N VAL A 85 8.94 28.91 5.65
CA VAL A 85 9.93 28.23 4.76
C VAL A 85 9.46 26.84 4.31
N ARG A 86 8.60 26.17 5.09
CA ARG A 86 8.05 24.85 4.75
C ARG A 86 7.38 24.79 3.37
N TYR A 87 6.82 25.91 2.88
CA TYR A 87 6.20 25.97 1.55
C TYR A 87 7.25 25.84 0.44
N VAL A 88 8.36 26.57 0.56
CA VAL A 88 9.48 26.48 -0.40
C VAL A 88 10.15 25.12 -0.31
N LEU A 89 10.32 24.59 0.91
CA LEU A 89 10.97 23.29 1.09
C LEU A 89 10.19 22.17 0.40
N SER A 90 8.85 22.16 0.49
CA SER A 90 8.04 21.18 -0.23
C SER A 90 8.02 21.39 -1.73
N GLU A 91 8.06 22.63 -2.22
CA GLU A 91 8.16 22.92 -3.66
C GLU A 91 9.49 22.38 -4.19
N LEU A 92 10.58 22.66 -3.49
CA LEU A 92 11.92 22.15 -3.80
C LEU A 92 11.98 20.62 -3.74
N MET A 93 11.45 20.02 -2.68
CA MET A 93 11.41 18.56 -2.50
C MET A 93 10.66 17.91 -3.65
N MET A 94 9.51 18.46 -4.07
CA MET A 94 8.73 17.93 -5.18
C MET A 94 9.44 18.10 -6.54
N GLY A 95 10.09 19.25 -6.75
CA GLY A 95 10.95 19.48 -7.92
C GLY A 95 12.08 18.46 -8.02
N LEU A 96 12.81 18.24 -6.93
CA LEU A 96 13.88 17.25 -6.87
C LEU A 96 13.36 15.82 -7.03
N LEU A 97 12.19 15.51 -6.48
CA LEU A 97 11.56 14.20 -6.62
C LEU A 97 11.25 13.88 -8.09
N PHE A 98 10.67 14.83 -8.83
CA PHE A 98 10.38 14.63 -10.25
C PHE A 98 11.64 14.51 -11.12
N VAL A 99 12.69 15.27 -10.80
CA VAL A 99 14.00 15.09 -11.43
C VAL A 99 14.56 13.70 -11.14
N ALA A 100 14.47 13.23 -9.89
CA ALA A 100 14.94 11.90 -9.50
C ALA A 100 14.17 10.80 -10.24
N ILE A 101 12.84 10.91 -10.34
CA ILE A 101 12.01 9.98 -11.12
C ILE A 101 12.44 9.97 -12.59
N TYR A 102 12.59 11.15 -13.21
CA TYR A 102 13.06 11.26 -14.59
C TYR A 102 14.45 10.63 -14.77
N ALA A 103 15.38 10.92 -13.87
CA ALA A 103 16.73 10.38 -13.90
C ALA A 103 16.71 8.86 -13.83
N VAL A 104 15.96 8.30 -12.88
CA VAL A 104 15.85 6.86 -12.68
C VAL A 104 15.20 6.14 -13.87
N LEU A 105 14.23 6.77 -14.55
CA LEU A 105 13.52 6.14 -15.66
C LEU A 105 14.26 6.28 -17.00
N PHE A 106 14.94 7.41 -17.27
CA PHE A 106 15.42 7.73 -18.63
C PHE A 106 16.94 7.85 -18.77
N LEU A 107 17.72 8.00 -17.70
CA LEU A 107 19.18 8.12 -17.85
C LEU A 107 19.83 6.74 -18.03
N PRO A 108 20.84 6.65 -18.92
CA PRO A 108 21.61 5.42 -19.09
C PRO A 108 22.41 5.12 -17.82
N ALA A 109 22.39 3.85 -17.40
CA ALA A 109 23.16 3.40 -16.24
C ALA A 109 24.64 3.29 -16.61
N SER A 110 25.50 4.11 -15.98
CA SER A 110 26.90 3.74 -15.76
C SER A 110 26.95 2.82 -14.53
N ALA A 111 27.63 1.68 -14.66
CA ALA A 111 27.58 0.52 -13.77
C ALA A 111 27.68 0.81 -12.25
N ASP A 112 27.01 -0.07 -11.48
CA ASP A 112 27.26 -0.44 -10.07
C ASP A 112 26.63 0.34 -8.90
N PHE A 113 25.85 1.42 -9.10
CA PHE A 113 25.20 2.08 -7.93
C PHE A 113 23.71 2.41 -8.06
N TRP A 114 23.17 2.58 -9.28
CA TRP A 114 21.75 2.91 -9.48
C TRP A 114 21.05 1.82 -10.30
N TYR A 115 20.14 1.12 -9.63
CA TYR A 115 19.38 -0.02 -10.15
C TYR A 115 18.41 0.32 -11.31
N SER A 116 18.05 -0.73 -12.05
CA SER A 116 17.11 -0.83 -13.19
C SER A 116 15.63 -0.61 -12.85
N VAL A 117 15.28 0.46 -12.13
CA VAL A 117 13.86 0.77 -11.81
C VAL A 117 13.06 1.13 -13.07
N GLY A 118 13.73 1.69 -14.08
CA GLY A 118 13.15 1.99 -15.39
C GLY A 118 13.01 0.79 -16.33
N ASP A 119 13.16 -0.45 -15.84
CA ASP A 119 13.36 -1.65 -16.68
C ASP A 119 14.34 -1.26 -17.86
N GLY A 120 14.51 -1.97 -18.98
CA GLY A 120 15.20 -1.33 -20.13
C GLY A 120 14.27 -0.38 -20.91
N TRP A 121 12.97 -0.57 -20.70
CA TRP A 121 11.90 -0.05 -21.54
C TRP A 121 11.85 1.48 -21.56
N TRP A 122 11.92 2.14 -20.40
CA TRP A 122 11.74 3.59 -20.33
C TRP A 122 12.84 4.36 -21.08
N HIS A 123 14.10 3.93 -20.91
CA HIS A 123 15.23 4.47 -21.65
C HIS A 123 15.11 4.19 -23.15
N ALA A 124 14.75 2.95 -23.53
CA ALA A 124 14.66 2.53 -24.93
C ALA A 124 13.53 3.22 -25.70
N GLN A 125 12.37 3.50 -25.07
CA GLN A 125 11.28 4.24 -25.70
C GLN A 125 11.58 5.74 -25.87
N GLY A 126 12.32 6.31 -24.93
CA GLY A 126 12.50 7.75 -24.81
C GLY A 126 11.26 8.49 -24.29
N VAL A 127 11.46 9.74 -23.89
CA VAL A 127 10.50 10.54 -23.11
C VAL A 127 9.21 10.83 -23.85
N ILE A 128 9.27 11.03 -25.18
CA ILE A 128 8.11 11.43 -25.99
C ILE A 128 7.12 10.27 -26.09
N VAL A 129 7.59 9.06 -26.40
CA VAL A 129 6.74 7.87 -26.54
C VAL A 129 6.29 7.38 -25.16
N ALA A 130 7.16 7.42 -24.16
CA ALA A 130 6.80 7.05 -22.79
C ALA A 130 5.99 8.12 -22.04
N PHE A 131 5.66 9.26 -22.65
CA PHE A 131 5.04 10.41 -21.98
C PHE A 131 3.74 10.07 -21.23
N PRO A 132 2.77 9.30 -21.79
CA PRO A 132 1.55 8.94 -21.04
C PRO A 132 1.85 8.12 -19.79
N ALA A 133 2.81 7.19 -19.86
CA ALA A 133 3.23 6.42 -18.68
C ALA A 133 3.94 7.32 -17.66
N LEU A 134 4.78 8.24 -18.12
CA LEU A 134 5.46 9.20 -17.24
C LEU A 134 4.45 10.07 -16.49
N VAL A 135 3.40 10.55 -17.18
CA VAL A 135 2.30 11.30 -16.55
C VAL A 135 1.63 10.47 -15.45
N VAL A 136 1.36 9.19 -15.68
CA VAL A 136 0.78 8.31 -14.64
C VAL A 136 1.68 8.22 -13.41
N VAL A 137 2.99 8.00 -13.59
CA VAL A 137 3.95 7.88 -12.49
C VAL A 137 4.09 9.21 -11.73
N LEU A 138 4.22 10.33 -12.42
CA LEU A 138 4.35 11.66 -11.81
C LEU A 138 3.06 12.06 -11.08
N TRP A 139 1.90 11.84 -11.70
CA TRP A 139 0.60 12.15 -11.10
C TRP A 139 0.33 11.28 -9.88
N GLY A 140 0.56 9.97 -9.97
CA GLY A 140 0.40 9.06 -8.85
C GLY A 140 1.37 9.34 -7.70
N THR A 141 2.60 9.72 -8.01
CA THR A 141 3.56 10.18 -6.98
C THR A 141 3.08 11.47 -6.31
N GLY A 142 2.63 12.46 -7.10
CA GLY A 142 2.05 13.69 -6.55
C GLY A 142 0.82 13.42 -5.68
N ALA A 143 -0.02 12.47 -6.08
CA ALA A 143 -1.17 12.03 -5.30
C ALA A 143 -0.74 11.37 -3.98
N LEU A 144 0.29 10.51 -3.97
CA LEU A 144 0.85 9.93 -2.75
C LEU A 144 1.37 11.00 -1.79
N VAL A 145 2.10 12.00 -2.30
CA VAL A 145 2.60 13.13 -1.49
C VAL A 145 1.42 13.95 -0.95
N ALA A 146 0.40 14.22 -1.77
CA ALA A 146 -0.79 14.95 -1.34
C ALA A 146 -1.57 14.20 -0.25
N MET A 147 -1.82 12.90 -0.42
CA MET A 147 -2.46 12.06 0.59
C MET A 147 -1.64 12.00 1.87
N THR A 148 -0.32 11.86 1.78
CA THR A 148 0.60 11.91 2.92
C THR A 148 0.48 13.22 3.68
N MET A 149 0.41 14.36 2.99
CA MET A 149 0.29 15.68 3.61
C MET A 149 -1.09 15.93 4.23
N CYS A 150 -2.17 15.46 3.60
CA CYS A 150 -3.52 15.49 4.17
C CYS A 150 -3.55 14.65 5.44
N ASP A 151 -3.16 13.38 5.33
CA ASP A 151 -3.24 12.41 6.44
C ASP A 151 -2.35 12.82 7.61
N ALA A 152 -1.13 13.29 7.35
CA ALA A 152 -0.23 13.79 8.38
C ALA A 152 -0.77 15.01 9.18
N ARG A 153 -1.75 15.74 8.63
CA ARG A 153 -2.33 16.93 9.28
C ARG A 153 -3.71 16.67 9.86
N THR A 154 -4.53 15.90 9.16
CA THR A 154 -5.97 15.77 9.47
C THR A 154 -6.38 14.35 9.80
N PHE A 155 -5.48 13.35 9.74
CA PHE A 155 -5.80 11.91 9.86
C PHE A 155 -6.89 11.44 8.87
N LEU A 156 -7.05 12.17 7.76
CA LEU A 156 -8.07 11.95 6.76
C LEU A 156 -7.45 12.02 5.37
N ILE A 157 -7.83 11.06 4.52
CA ILE A 157 -7.46 11.03 3.11
C ILE A 157 -8.71 11.31 2.28
N PRO A 158 -8.80 12.49 1.61
CA PRO A 158 -9.93 12.79 0.73
C PRO A 158 -9.95 11.82 -0.46
N ILE A 159 -11.04 11.06 -0.61
CA ILE A 159 -11.20 9.99 -1.62
C ILE A 159 -11.04 10.51 -3.06
N ALA A 160 -11.27 11.80 -3.30
CA ALA A 160 -11.06 12.42 -4.60
C ALA A 160 -9.60 12.30 -5.10
N ILE A 161 -8.60 12.38 -4.22
CA ILE A 161 -7.18 12.30 -4.60
C ILE A 161 -6.83 10.91 -5.19
N PRO A 162 -7.02 9.78 -4.47
CA PRO A 162 -6.75 8.46 -5.03
C PRO A 162 -7.70 8.11 -6.19
N GLY A 163 -8.94 8.61 -6.17
CA GLY A 163 -9.90 8.40 -7.26
C GLY A 163 -9.40 8.97 -8.59
N TRP A 164 -9.00 10.24 -8.62
CA TRP A 164 -8.48 10.87 -9.84
C TRP A 164 -7.17 10.24 -10.32
N ALA A 165 -6.28 9.88 -9.39
CA ALA A 165 -5.04 9.18 -9.75
C ALA A 165 -5.30 7.79 -10.36
N SER A 166 -6.31 7.07 -9.86
CA SER A 166 -6.73 5.78 -10.45
C SER A 166 -7.31 5.96 -11.86
N ILE A 167 -8.08 7.01 -12.11
CA ILE A 167 -8.62 7.34 -13.44
C ILE A 167 -7.48 7.66 -14.42
N VAL A 168 -6.52 8.49 -13.99
CA VAL A 168 -5.34 8.82 -14.80
C VAL A 168 -4.56 7.55 -15.15
N ALA A 169 -4.38 6.62 -14.20
CA ALA A 169 -3.72 5.35 -14.46
C ALA A 169 -4.50 4.46 -15.44
N LEU A 170 -5.83 4.39 -15.30
CA LEU A 170 -6.71 3.58 -16.16
C LEU A 170 -6.68 4.02 -17.62
N ILE A 171 -6.42 5.30 -17.88
CA ILE A 171 -6.32 5.85 -19.24
C ILE A 171 -4.86 5.87 -19.72
N GLY A 172 -3.94 6.35 -18.89
CA GLY A 172 -2.57 6.63 -19.28
C GLY A 172 -1.74 5.38 -19.59
N TRP A 173 -1.95 4.27 -18.86
CA TRP A 173 -1.22 3.03 -19.13
C TRP A 173 -1.65 2.35 -20.44
N PRO A 174 -2.95 2.17 -20.74
CA PRO A 174 -3.38 1.72 -22.06
C PRO A 174 -2.92 2.63 -23.20
N LEU A 175 -2.98 3.96 -22.99
CA LEU A 175 -2.49 4.91 -24.00
C LEU A 175 -0.99 4.77 -24.24
N ALA A 176 -0.19 4.60 -23.18
CA ALA A 176 1.24 4.32 -23.32
C ALA A 176 1.50 3.03 -24.11
N ALA A 177 0.73 1.98 -23.84
CA ALA A 177 0.84 0.71 -24.55
C ALA A 177 0.38 0.77 -26.02
N LEU A 178 -0.50 1.70 -26.40
CA LEU A 178 -0.92 1.92 -27.79
C LEU A 178 0.19 2.54 -28.64
N ILE A 179 1.00 3.41 -28.04
CA ILE A 179 2.02 4.18 -28.78
C ILE A 179 3.43 3.61 -28.64
N ALA A 180 3.63 2.67 -27.71
CA ALA A 180 4.93 2.05 -27.45
C ALA A 180 5.46 1.30 -28.68
N HIS A 181 6.76 1.43 -28.93
CA HIS A 181 7.47 0.64 -29.93
C HIS A 181 7.93 -0.70 -29.36
N ASP A 182 8.09 -1.73 -30.19
CA ASP A 182 8.74 -2.96 -29.76
C ASP A 182 10.25 -2.72 -29.67
N VAL A 183 10.77 -2.74 -28.45
CA VAL A 183 12.19 -2.46 -28.13
C VAL A 183 12.87 -3.65 -27.47
N GLY A 184 12.24 -4.84 -27.46
CA GLY A 184 12.77 -6.05 -26.84
C GLY A 184 12.77 -6.05 -25.30
N GLU A 185 12.33 -4.95 -24.67
CA GLU A 185 12.20 -4.81 -23.22
C GLU A 185 10.74 -4.93 -22.77
N PRO A 186 10.47 -5.57 -21.61
CA PRO A 186 9.10 -5.77 -21.15
C PRO A 186 8.42 -4.44 -20.81
N PHE A 187 7.18 -4.29 -21.25
CA PHE A 187 6.35 -3.14 -20.90
C PHE A 187 6.15 -3.05 -19.37
N PRO A 188 6.27 -1.87 -18.71
CA PRO A 188 6.26 -1.78 -17.24
C PRO A 188 5.00 -2.32 -16.56
N MET A 189 3.84 -2.21 -17.22
CA MET A 189 2.55 -2.72 -16.75
C MET A 189 2.11 -3.94 -17.57
N LEU A 190 2.83 -5.05 -17.39
CA LEU A 190 2.54 -6.31 -18.06
C LEU A 190 1.14 -6.85 -17.72
N ALA A 191 0.49 -7.42 -18.73
CA ALA A 191 -0.76 -8.14 -18.55
C ALA A 191 -0.60 -9.24 -17.48
N PRO A 192 -1.52 -9.32 -16.51
CA PRO A 192 -1.49 -10.41 -15.56
C PRO A 192 -1.88 -11.74 -16.23
N SER A 193 -1.83 -12.85 -15.48
CA SER A 193 -2.28 -14.13 -16.01
C SER A 193 -3.74 -14.06 -16.45
N TRP A 194 -4.11 -14.83 -17.48
CA TRP A 194 -5.47 -14.82 -18.01
C TRP A 194 -6.57 -14.99 -16.94
N PRO A 195 -6.44 -15.91 -15.96
CA PRO A 195 -7.39 -16.01 -14.86
C PRO A 195 -7.53 -14.74 -14.03
N LEU A 196 -6.44 -14.01 -13.83
CA LEU A 196 -6.45 -12.77 -13.09
C LEU A 196 -7.08 -11.62 -13.90
N CYS A 197 -6.93 -11.61 -15.23
CA CYS A 197 -7.65 -10.67 -16.10
C CYS A 197 -9.17 -10.83 -15.97
N VAL A 198 -9.67 -12.07 -16.10
CA VAL A 198 -11.11 -12.36 -16.02
C VAL A 198 -11.64 -12.10 -14.60
N ALA A 199 -10.88 -12.46 -13.57
CA ALA A 199 -11.23 -12.16 -12.18
C ALA A 199 -11.29 -10.65 -11.91
N ALA A 200 -10.33 -9.86 -12.43
CA ALA A 200 -10.33 -8.41 -12.28
C ALA A 200 -11.53 -7.77 -13.00
N ALA A 201 -11.88 -8.22 -14.20
CA ALA A 201 -13.09 -7.77 -14.89
C ALA A 201 -14.36 -8.08 -14.08
N GLY A 202 -14.48 -9.31 -13.58
CA GLY A 202 -15.58 -9.71 -12.71
C GLY A 202 -15.67 -8.82 -11.46
N ALA A 203 -14.55 -8.62 -10.77
CA ALA A 203 -14.49 -7.78 -9.58
C ALA A 203 -14.87 -6.32 -9.84
N LEU A 204 -14.40 -5.73 -10.95
CA LEU A 204 -14.82 -4.37 -11.35
C LEU A 204 -16.32 -4.30 -11.67
N GLY A 205 -16.86 -5.29 -12.37
CA GLY A 205 -18.28 -5.42 -12.64
C GLY A 205 -19.10 -5.53 -11.34
N GLY A 206 -18.62 -6.34 -10.39
CA GLY A 206 -19.25 -6.46 -9.08
C GLY A 206 -19.14 -5.18 -8.23
N LEU A 207 -18.03 -4.44 -8.29
CA LEU A 207 -17.93 -3.10 -7.67
C LEU A 207 -18.92 -2.12 -8.29
N ALA A 208 -19.14 -2.17 -9.61
CA ALA A 208 -20.16 -1.37 -10.27
C ALA A 208 -21.57 -1.75 -9.80
N ILE A 209 -21.87 -3.04 -9.63
CA ILE A 209 -23.14 -3.52 -9.03
C ILE A 209 -23.29 -2.99 -7.60
N GLY A 210 -22.29 -3.16 -6.74
CA GLY A 210 -22.31 -2.65 -5.37
C GLY A 210 -22.54 -1.14 -5.30
N ARG A 211 -21.91 -0.39 -6.23
CA ARG A 211 -22.13 1.04 -6.39
C ARG A 211 -23.57 1.36 -6.81
N VAL A 212 -24.13 0.66 -7.78
CA VAL A 212 -25.53 0.84 -8.19
C VAL A 212 -26.49 0.56 -7.03
N LEU A 213 -26.28 -0.51 -6.27
CA LEU A 213 -27.09 -0.86 -5.09
C LEU A 213 -27.01 0.20 -3.98
N LEU A 214 -25.84 0.84 -3.82
CA LEU A 214 -25.65 1.95 -2.88
C LEU A 214 -26.37 3.23 -3.37
N PHE A 215 -26.28 3.55 -4.66
CA PHE A 215 -26.94 4.74 -5.23
C PHE A 215 -28.46 4.60 -5.32
N SER A 216 -28.98 3.39 -5.49
CA SER A 216 -30.42 3.12 -5.50
C SER A 216 -31.04 3.11 -4.09
N GLY A 217 -30.23 3.26 -3.03
CA GLY A 217 -30.69 3.24 -1.64
C GLY A 217 -31.03 1.83 -1.12
N ILE A 218 -30.73 0.77 -1.89
CA ILE A 218 -30.94 -0.61 -1.44
C ILE A 218 -29.92 -0.96 -0.34
N LEU A 219 -28.67 -0.53 -0.52
CA LEU A 219 -27.64 -0.65 0.52
C LEU A 219 -27.57 0.65 1.34
N PRO A 220 -27.60 0.57 2.69
CA PRO A 220 -27.43 1.73 3.54
C PRO A 220 -26.00 2.27 3.45
N ARG A 221 -25.84 3.56 3.68
CA ARG A 221 -24.50 4.17 3.76
C ARG A 221 -23.81 3.76 5.05
N SER A 222 -22.50 3.54 4.94
CA SER A 222 -21.64 3.33 6.10
C SER A 222 -21.50 4.67 6.86
N PHE A 223 -21.55 4.64 8.18
CA PHE A 223 -21.38 5.80 9.08
C PHE A 223 -22.39 6.96 8.91
N GLU A 224 -23.61 6.67 8.44
CA GLU A 224 -24.65 7.69 8.25
C GLU A 224 -25.09 8.36 9.57
N ASP A 225 -25.04 7.62 10.68
CA ASP A 225 -25.42 8.05 12.03
C ASP A 225 -24.23 8.55 12.87
N TRP A 226 -23.04 8.71 12.28
CA TRP A 226 -21.84 9.13 13.03
C TRP A 226 -21.97 10.52 13.67
N GLY A 227 -22.70 11.43 13.01
CA GLY A 227 -22.96 12.78 13.53
C GLY A 227 -23.72 12.79 14.85
N ASP A 228 -24.60 11.81 15.07
CA ASP A 228 -25.39 11.69 16.29
C ASP A 228 -24.52 11.32 17.51
N PHE A 229 -23.37 10.66 17.27
CA PHE A 229 -22.40 10.31 18.31
C PHE A 229 -21.32 11.38 18.49
N ALA A 230 -20.92 12.05 17.40
CA ALA A 230 -19.85 13.04 17.40
C ALA A 230 -20.16 14.32 18.20
N GLU A 231 -21.44 14.64 18.43
CA GLU A 231 -21.85 15.81 19.22
C GLU A 231 -21.94 15.52 20.74
N SER A 232 -21.99 14.25 21.14
CA SER A 232 -22.32 13.86 22.53
C SER A 232 -21.13 13.79 23.50
N GLU A 233 -19.90 13.71 22.98
CA GLU A 233 -18.69 13.71 23.79
C GLU A 233 -17.68 14.69 23.18
N GLY A 234 -17.12 15.60 23.98
CA GLY A 234 -16.13 16.59 23.56
C GLY A 234 -14.79 16.01 23.09
N ASP A 235 -14.76 14.74 22.73
CA ASP A 235 -13.61 14.00 22.22
C ASP A 235 -13.85 13.71 20.74
N VAL A 236 -13.14 14.44 19.86
CA VAL A 236 -13.20 14.32 18.38
C VAL A 236 -12.82 12.91 17.88
N PHE A 237 -12.43 12.02 18.79
CA PHE A 237 -11.92 10.67 18.54
C PHE A 237 -12.69 9.59 19.32
N ALA A 238 -13.95 9.81 19.68
CA ALA A 238 -14.78 8.78 20.30
C ALA A 238 -14.86 7.53 19.39
N ASP A 239 -14.55 6.36 19.96
CA ASP A 239 -14.62 5.09 19.24
C ASP A 239 -16.08 4.78 18.90
N TYR A 240 -16.39 4.59 17.61
CA TYR A 240 -17.75 4.31 17.18
C TYR A 240 -18.21 2.93 17.71
N PRO A 241 -19.27 2.84 18.53
CA PRO A 241 -19.60 1.64 19.31
C PRO A 241 -20.16 0.48 18.48
N HIS A 242 -20.43 0.70 17.17
CA HIS A 242 -21.09 -0.28 16.31
C HIS A 242 -20.23 -0.70 15.11
N ALA A 243 -18.90 -0.83 15.30
CA ALA A 243 -17.98 -1.23 14.24
C ALA A 243 -18.42 -2.49 13.47
N ARG A 244 -18.94 -3.53 14.14
CA ARG A 244 -19.45 -4.76 13.49
C ARG A 244 -20.59 -4.50 12.51
N ARG A 245 -21.52 -3.60 12.87
CA ARG A 245 -22.66 -3.23 12.01
C ARG A 245 -22.17 -2.56 10.73
N GLU A 246 -21.19 -1.68 10.84
CA GLU A 246 -20.60 -1.01 9.67
C GLU A 246 -19.84 -2.02 8.79
N MET A 247 -19.12 -2.97 9.38
CA MET A 247 -18.45 -4.02 8.60
C MET A 247 -19.45 -4.90 7.84
N ILE A 248 -20.64 -5.16 8.37
CA ILE A 248 -21.70 -5.89 7.62
C ILE A 248 -22.14 -5.10 6.40
N LYS A 249 -22.32 -3.77 6.52
CA LYS A 249 -22.65 -2.91 5.37
C LYS A 249 -21.53 -2.91 4.33
N GLU A 250 -20.27 -2.85 4.76
CA GLU A 250 -19.12 -2.93 3.86
C GLU A 250 -19.03 -4.30 3.16
N ILE A 251 -19.26 -5.41 3.88
CA ILE A 251 -19.33 -6.75 3.27
C ILE A 251 -20.46 -6.83 2.25
N ALA A 252 -21.64 -6.26 2.54
CA ALA A 252 -22.75 -6.22 1.59
C ALA A 252 -22.40 -5.42 0.33
N PHE A 253 -21.63 -4.34 0.47
CA PHE A 253 -21.15 -3.53 -0.66
C PHE A 253 -20.12 -4.26 -1.52
N ILE A 254 -19.12 -4.92 -0.91
CA ILE A 254 -18.03 -5.61 -1.61
C ILE A 254 -18.44 -7.00 -2.10
N GLY A 255 -19.46 -7.60 -1.49
CA GLY A 255 -19.92 -8.96 -1.78
C GLY A 255 -20.08 -9.26 -3.27
N PRO A 256 -20.77 -8.40 -4.06
CA PRO A 256 -20.84 -8.56 -5.51
C PRO A 256 -19.47 -8.56 -6.21
N ALA A 257 -18.53 -7.73 -5.78
CA ALA A 257 -17.16 -7.69 -6.33
C ALA A 257 -16.39 -8.98 -6.05
N VAL A 258 -16.45 -9.49 -4.82
CA VAL A 258 -15.80 -10.76 -4.46
C VAL A 258 -16.44 -11.92 -5.22
N LEU A 259 -17.77 -11.99 -5.25
CA LEU A 259 -18.50 -13.03 -5.95
C LEU A 259 -18.16 -13.04 -7.44
N MET A 260 -18.28 -11.89 -8.12
CA MET A 260 -18.01 -11.80 -9.56
C MET A 260 -16.53 -12.01 -9.87
N GLY A 261 -15.61 -11.63 -8.98
CA GLY A 261 -14.19 -11.93 -9.13
C GLY A 261 -13.89 -13.42 -9.04
N VAL A 262 -14.49 -14.13 -8.08
CA VAL A 262 -14.37 -15.60 -7.94
C VAL A 262 -15.00 -16.32 -9.14
N VAL A 263 -16.20 -15.90 -9.55
CA VAL A 263 -16.85 -16.44 -10.77
C VAL A 263 -15.96 -16.22 -11.99
N GLY A 264 -15.40 -15.02 -12.16
CA GLY A 264 -14.47 -14.71 -13.24
C GLY A 264 -13.23 -15.61 -13.22
N TRP A 265 -12.62 -15.83 -12.04
CA TRP A 265 -11.48 -16.74 -11.89
C TRP A 265 -11.82 -18.18 -12.30
N LEU A 266 -12.96 -18.71 -11.85
CA LEU A 266 -13.40 -20.07 -12.18
C LEU A 266 -13.71 -20.21 -13.67
N MET A 267 -14.40 -19.21 -14.24
CA MET A 267 -14.74 -19.18 -15.66
C MET A 267 -13.51 -19.07 -16.57
N ALA A 268 -12.38 -18.53 -16.09
CA ALA A 268 -11.18 -18.39 -16.90
C ALA A 268 -10.60 -19.74 -17.38
N SER A 269 -10.89 -20.84 -16.70
CA SER A 269 -10.52 -22.19 -17.15
C SER A 269 -11.39 -22.68 -18.33
N HIS A 270 -12.57 -22.09 -18.49
CA HIS A 270 -13.54 -22.42 -19.54
C HIS A 270 -13.52 -21.45 -20.72
N VAL A 271 -12.89 -20.28 -20.56
CA VAL A 271 -12.72 -19.30 -21.62
C VAL A 271 -11.27 -19.36 -22.10
N PRO A 272 -11.00 -19.76 -23.36
CA PRO A 272 -9.64 -19.85 -23.85
C PRO A 272 -8.94 -18.48 -23.77
N ALA A 273 -7.70 -18.48 -23.30
CA ALA A 273 -6.89 -17.28 -23.33
C ALA A 273 -6.71 -16.81 -24.79
N PRO A 274 -6.81 -15.50 -25.06
CA PRO A 274 -6.61 -14.99 -26.42
C PRO A 274 -5.20 -15.33 -26.89
N ALA A 275 -5.08 -15.84 -28.12
CA ALA A 275 -3.78 -16.22 -28.71
C ALA A 275 -2.78 -15.06 -28.74
N ALA A 276 -3.29 -13.84 -28.95
CA ALA A 276 -2.54 -12.60 -28.79
C ALA A 276 -3.47 -11.54 -28.17
N MET A 277 -3.05 -10.95 -27.05
CA MET A 277 -3.76 -9.84 -26.41
C MET A 277 -3.11 -8.54 -26.86
N HIS A 278 -3.91 -7.59 -27.37
CA HIS A 278 -3.40 -6.26 -27.72
C HIS A 278 -2.74 -5.61 -26.48
N PRO A 279 -1.54 -5.02 -26.58
CA PRO A 279 -0.80 -4.48 -25.43
C PRO A 279 -1.63 -3.52 -24.56
N ALA A 280 -2.40 -2.63 -25.17
CA ALA A 280 -3.32 -1.73 -24.48
C ALA A 280 -4.40 -2.43 -23.65
N VAL A 281 -4.95 -3.55 -24.15
CA VAL A 281 -5.91 -4.39 -23.40
C VAL A 281 -5.21 -5.08 -22.24
N GLY A 282 -3.98 -5.56 -22.46
CA GLY A 282 -3.13 -6.10 -21.40
C GLY A 282 -2.84 -5.09 -20.29
N ALA A 283 -2.48 -3.86 -20.67
CA ALA A 283 -2.23 -2.76 -19.74
C ALA A 283 -3.50 -2.38 -18.97
N PHE A 284 -4.66 -2.36 -19.62
CA PHE A 284 -5.95 -2.15 -18.94
C PHE A 284 -6.18 -3.19 -17.86
N PHE A 285 -5.99 -4.48 -18.16
CA PHE A 285 -6.13 -5.55 -17.17
C PHE A 285 -5.07 -5.48 -16.06
N ALA A 286 -3.86 -5.04 -16.36
CA ALA A 286 -2.82 -4.81 -15.36
C ALA A 286 -3.23 -3.73 -14.35
N VAL A 287 -3.77 -2.60 -14.84
CA VAL A 287 -4.29 -1.52 -13.99
C VAL A 287 -5.53 -1.97 -13.21
N ALA A 288 -6.46 -2.66 -13.85
CA ALA A 288 -7.67 -3.18 -13.23
C ALA A 288 -7.35 -4.16 -12.09
N ALA A 289 -6.48 -5.14 -12.35
CA ALA A 289 -6.00 -6.07 -11.33
C ALA A 289 -5.24 -5.33 -10.22
N GLY A 290 -4.40 -4.36 -10.59
CA GLY A 290 -3.76 -3.42 -9.67
C GLY A 290 -4.72 -2.77 -8.69
N PHE A 291 -5.73 -2.10 -9.23
CA PHE A 291 -6.77 -1.41 -8.47
C PHE A 291 -7.52 -2.35 -7.52
N VAL A 292 -7.99 -3.49 -8.04
CA VAL A 292 -8.78 -4.46 -7.27
C VAL A 292 -7.95 -5.12 -6.18
N ILE A 293 -6.74 -5.58 -6.48
CA ILE A 293 -5.89 -6.28 -5.51
C ILE A 293 -5.39 -5.31 -4.44
N GLY A 294 -4.92 -4.12 -4.87
CA GLY A 294 -4.39 -3.10 -3.96
C GLY A 294 -5.42 -2.68 -2.91
N GLY A 295 -6.64 -2.35 -3.34
CA GLY A 295 -7.73 -2.04 -2.42
C GLY A 295 -8.24 -3.25 -1.66
N GLY A 296 -8.46 -4.36 -2.37
CA GLY A 296 -9.11 -5.55 -1.83
C GLY A 296 -8.37 -6.16 -0.65
N VAL A 297 -7.03 -6.20 -0.67
CA VAL A 297 -6.23 -6.73 0.44
C VAL A 297 -6.37 -5.87 1.70
N VAL A 298 -6.31 -4.54 1.54
CA VAL A 298 -6.44 -3.62 2.66
C VAL A 298 -7.87 -3.60 3.19
N TRP A 299 -8.86 -3.69 2.31
CA TRP A 299 -10.26 -3.73 2.68
C TRP A 299 -10.61 -5.03 3.43
N ALA A 300 -10.06 -6.16 2.97
CA ALA A 300 -10.19 -7.43 3.68
C ALA A 300 -9.57 -7.37 5.07
N LEU A 301 -8.36 -6.79 5.20
CA LEU A 301 -7.76 -6.58 6.53
C LEU A 301 -8.63 -5.68 7.39
N ARG A 302 -9.13 -4.55 6.88
CA ARG A 302 -10.03 -3.63 7.59
C ARG A 302 -11.24 -4.38 8.15
N ILE A 303 -11.92 -5.19 7.34
CA ILE A 303 -13.09 -5.97 7.77
C ILE A 303 -12.71 -6.97 8.85
N VAL A 304 -11.70 -7.81 8.59
CA VAL A 304 -11.30 -8.88 9.53
C VAL A 304 -10.82 -8.29 10.85
N ALA A 305 -9.96 -7.28 10.80
CA ALA A 305 -9.43 -6.63 11.99
C ALA A 305 -10.53 -5.92 12.77
N SER A 306 -11.45 -5.19 12.12
CA SER A 306 -12.49 -4.45 12.84
C SER A 306 -13.51 -5.39 13.50
N VAL A 307 -13.85 -6.51 12.85
CA VAL A 307 -14.71 -7.56 13.45
C VAL A 307 -14.02 -8.25 14.63
N LEU A 308 -12.70 -8.43 14.57
CA LEU A 308 -11.91 -9.05 15.64
C LEU A 308 -11.72 -8.11 16.85
N LEU A 309 -11.48 -6.83 16.59
CA LEU A 309 -11.14 -5.81 17.59
C LEU A 309 -12.37 -5.11 18.20
N ASP A 310 -13.56 -5.23 17.60
CA ASP A 310 -14.76 -4.44 17.95
C ASP A 310 -14.60 -2.92 17.81
N THR A 311 -13.49 -2.49 17.24
CA THR A 311 -13.17 -1.10 16.95
C THR A 311 -12.75 -0.96 15.49
N GLU A 312 -12.87 0.24 14.93
CA GLU A 312 -12.43 0.49 13.56
C GLU A 312 -10.91 0.38 13.46
N ALA A 313 -10.42 -0.62 12.73
CA ALA A 313 -9.00 -0.95 12.73
C ALA A 313 -8.15 -0.08 11.79
N LEU A 314 -8.72 0.36 10.66
CA LEU A 314 -8.00 1.04 9.60
C LEU A 314 -8.97 1.87 8.77
N GLY A 315 -8.65 3.10 8.38
CA GLY A 315 -9.55 4.02 7.67
C GLY A 315 -9.84 3.63 6.21
N LEU A 316 -11.02 4.00 5.70
CA LEU A 316 -11.43 3.75 4.30
C LEU A 316 -10.53 4.49 3.29
N GLY A 317 -9.89 5.57 3.73
CA GLY A 317 -8.89 6.31 2.96
C GLY A 317 -7.68 5.44 2.57
N ASP A 318 -7.22 4.57 3.48
CA ASP A 318 -6.07 3.68 3.24
C ASP A 318 -6.38 2.62 2.17
N VAL A 319 -7.62 2.13 2.13
CA VAL A 319 -8.11 1.22 1.09
C VAL A 319 -8.00 1.88 -0.29
N HIS A 320 -8.51 3.11 -0.42
CA HIS A 320 -8.49 3.83 -1.70
C HIS A 320 -7.07 4.26 -2.09
N LEU A 321 -6.23 4.63 -1.12
CA LEU A 321 -4.82 4.89 -1.35
C LEU A 321 -4.16 3.66 -1.97
N MET A 322 -4.40 2.47 -1.43
CA MET A 322 -3.78 1.25 -1.96
C MET A 322 -4.39 0.76 -3.27
N SER A 323 -5.69 1.00 -3.52
CA SER A 323 -6.27 0.84 -4.87
C SER A 323 -5.57 1.73 -5.88
N CYS A 324 -5.33 2.99 -5.53
CA CYS A 324 -4.60 3.94 -6.35
C CYS A 324 -3.16 3.50 -6.59
N VAL A 325 -2.43 3.09 -5.56
CA VAL A 325 -1.06 2.55 -5.70
C VAL A 325 -1.05 1.37 -6.66
N GLY A 326 -1.98 0.44 -6.51
CA GLY A 326 -2.08 -0.72 -7.40
C GLY A 326 -2.38 -0.34 -8.84
N ALA A 327 -3.26 0.64 -9.07
CA ALA A 327 -3.57 1.14 -10.41
C ALA A 327 -2.37 1.83 -11.07
N VAL A 328 -1.66 2.69 -10.32
CA VAL A 328 -0.54 3.49 -10.83
C VAL A 328 0.72 2.65 -11.01
N PHE A 329 1.12 1.90 -9.99
CA PHE A 329 2.43 1.25 -9.90
C PHE A 329 2.36 -0.28 -10.05
N GLY A 330 1.16 -0.85 -10.17
CA GLY A 330 0.93 -2.28 -10.29
C GLY A 330 0.66 -2.98 -8.96
N TRP A 331 -0.04 -4.11 -9.03
CA TRP A 331 -0.48 -4.87 -7.86
C TRP A 331 0.68 -5.37 -6.98
N ARG A 332 1.83 -5.73 -7.57
CA ARG A 332 3.01 -6.18 -6.80
C ARG A 332 3.55 -5.09 -5.89
N VAL A 333 3.62 -3.86 -6.41
CA VAL A 333 4.07 -2.69 -5.65
C VAL A 333 3.10 -2.40 -4.52
N ALA A 334 1.79 -2.50 -4.78
CA ALA A 334 0.78 -2.34 -3.74
C ALA A 334 0.95 -3.36 -2.59
N LEU A 335 1.11 -4.65 -2.92
CA LEU A 335 1.28 -5.69 -1.89
C LEU A 335 2.57 -5.52 -1.09
N ILE A 336 3.69 -5.30 -1.77
CA ILE A 336 4.99 -5.11 -1.12
C ILE A 336 4.96 -3.83 -0.26
N GLY A 337 4.45 -2.73 -0.81
CA GLY A 337 4.36 -1.46 -0.11
C GLY A 337 3.51 -1.56 1.16
N PHE A 338 2.39 -2.27 1.08
CA PHE A 338 1.54 -2.58 2.24
C PHE A 338 2.27 -3.39 3.31
N VAL A 339 3.05 -4.41 2.94
CA VAL A 339 3.85 -5.21 3.89
C VAL A 339 4.98 -4.40 4.51
N VAL A 340 5.59 -3.48 3.75
CA VAL A 340 6.68 -2.62 4.24
C VAL A 340 6.16 -1.52 5.18
N ALA A 341 4.94 -1.04 4.97
CA ALA A 341 4.39 0.10 5.70
C ALA A 341 4.39 -0.04 7.24
N PRO A 342 3.98 -1.17 7.85
CA PRO A 342 4.08 -1.36 9.30
C PRO A 342 5.50 -1.20 9.85
N PHE A 343 6.54 -1.58 9.11
CA PHE A 343 7.93 -1.43 9.54
C PHE A 343 8.37 0.04 9.51
N VAL A 344 7.93 0.79 8.50
CA VAL A 344 8.13 2.25 8.43
C VAL A 344 7.41 2.95 9.58
N GLY A 345 6.16 2.55 9.84
CA GLY A 345 5.36 3.05 10.96
C GLY A 345 6.00 2.75 12.31
N LEU A 346 6.51 1.54 12.50
CA LEU A 346 7.23 1.15 13.71
C LEU A 346 8.51 1.97 13.92
N ALA A 347 9.29 2.20 12.86
CA ALA A 347 10.49 3.03 12.93
C ALA A 347 10.16 4.48 13.33
N TRP A 348 9.08 5.04 12.80
CA TRP A 348 8.60 6.37 13.18
C TRP A 348 8.12 6.42 14.64
N TRP A 349 7.35 5.40 15.05
CA TRP A 349 6.87 5.26 16.43
C TRP A 349 8.03 5.18 17.42
N LEU A 350 9.05 4.37 17.13
CA LEU A 350 10.28 4.28 17.93
C LEU A 350 11.01 5.63 18.01
N ALA A 351 11.13 6.34 16.89
CA ALA A 351 11.77 7.66 16.87
C ALA A 351 11.02 8.68 17.75
N ASN A 352 9.69 8.59 17.83
CA ASN A 352 8.87 9.48 18.65
C ASN A 352 8.82 9.11 20.13
N LEU A 353 9.04 7.84 20.46
CA LEU A 353 9.23 7.40 21.85
C LEU A 353 10.40 8.16 22.50
N PHE A 354 11.49 8.36 21.76
CA PHE A 354 12.64 9.14 22.24
C PHE A 354 12.37 10.64 22.37
N ARG A 355 11.35 11.17 21.68
CA ARG A 355 11.03 12.60 21.63
C ARG A 355 9.89 13.02 22.56
N ARG A 356 9.27 12.09 23.31
CA ARG A 356 8.07 12.34 24.14
C ARG A 356 6.93 13.05 23.38
N ALA A 357 6.81 12.76 22.09
CA ALA A 357 5.78 13.30 21.20
C ALA A 357 4.48 12.49 21.31
N PRO A 358 3.32 13.04 20.91
CA PRO A 358 2.07 12.29 20.87
C PRO A 358 2.21 11.03 20.00
N MET A 359 1.70 9.90 20.53
CA MET A 359 1.95 8.56 19.99
C MET A 359 0.95 8.10 18.91
N ARG A 360 -0.05 8.93 18.58
CA ARG A 360 -1.02 8.64 17.51
C ARG A 360 -0.39 8.96 16.15
N MET A 361 -0.25 7.95 15.29
CA MET A 361 0.41 8.04 13.98
C MET A 361 -0.60 7.95 12.83
N PRO A 362 -0.56 8.88 11.86
CA PRO A 362 -1.26 8.71 10.58
C PRO A 362 -0.59 7.60 9.76
N PHE A 363 -1.37 6.61 9.30
CA PHE A 363 -0.82 5.42 8.64
C PHE A 363 -0.55 5.62 7.14
N GLY A 364 -1.26 6.53 6.48
CA GLY A 364 -1.10 6.88 5.07
C GLY A 364 0.33 7.24 4.67
N PRO A 365 1.08 8.06 5.42
CA PRO A 365 2.50 8.32 5.18
C PRO A 365 3.34 7.04 5.10
N SER A 366 3.08 6.06 5.97
CA SER A 366 3.82 4.78 5.97
C SER A 366 3.49 3.95 4.74
N LEU A 367 2.23 3.92 4.31
CA LEU A 367 1.79 3.28 3.07
C LEU A 367 2.40 3.93 1.83
N ALA A 368 2.45 5.26 1.79
CA ALA A 368 3.05 6.00 0.69
C ALA A 368 4.56 5.74 0.59
N VAL A 369 5.29 5.82 1.71
CA VAL A 369 6.73 5.51 1.76
C VAL A 369 7.00 4.06 1.40
N GLY A 370 6.23 3.11 1.95
CA GLY A 370 6.35 1.69 1.62
C GLY A 370 6.13 1.43 0.13
N SER A 371 5.12 2.07 -0.46
CA SER A 371 4.78 1.93 -1.89
C SER A 371 5.85 2.55 -2.81
N PHE A 372 6.38 3.72 -2.43
CA PHE A 372 7.46 4.38 -3.16
C PHE A 372 8.76 3.56 -3.09
N ALA A 373 9.10 3.06 -1.89
CA ALA A 373 10.22 2.14 -1.72
C ALA A 373 10.01 0.85 -2.53
N ALA A 374 8.81 0.29 -2.55
CA ALA A 374 8.51 -0.91 -3.35
C ALA A 374 8.67 -0.69 -4.87
N PHE A 375 8.33 0.50 -5.36
CA PHE A 375 8.52 0.85 -6.78
C PHE A 375 10.00 1.07 -7.12
N PHE A 376 10.70 1.91 -6.36
CA PHE A 376 12.10 2.30 -6.64
C PHE A 376 13.15 1.27 -6.17
N LEU A 377 12.80 0.36 -5.28
CA LEU A 377 13.69 -0.72 -4.83
C LEU A 377 13.26 -2.07 -5.40
N LYS A 378 12.32 -2.11 -6.35
CA LYS A 378 11.82 -3.31 -7.03
C LYS A 378 12.91 -4.36 -7.33
N PRO A 379 14.06 -4.02 -7.94
CA PRO A 379 15.09 -5.02 -8.23
C PRO A 379 15.81 -5.55 -6.99
N ILE A 380 16.08 -4.71 -5.98
CA ILE A 380 16.65 -5.15 -4.68
C ILE A 380 15.67 -6.07 -3.97
N ILE A 381 14.38 -5.71 -3.97
CA ILE A 381 13.34 -6.51 -3.35
C ILE A 381 13.19 -7.84 -4.11
N ALA A 382 13.23 -7.82 -5.44
CA ALA A 382 13.16 -9.03 -6.25
C ALA A 382 14.36 -9.95 -5.99
N THR A 383 15.60 -9.44 -5.95
CA THR A 383 16.78 -10.24 -5.64
C THR A 383 16.75 -10.76 -4.21
N ALA A 384 16.34 -9.95 -3.23
CA ALA A 384 16.17 -10.38 -1.85
C ALA A 384 15.08 -11.46 -1.70
N VAL A 385 13.95 -11.33 -2.41
CA VAL A 385 12.89 -12.34 -2.42
C VAL A 385 13.35 -13.63 -3.09
N ILE A 386 14.01 -13.56 -4.25
CA ILE A 386 14.55 -14.74 -4.93
C ILE A 386 15.60 -15.44 -4.05
N ALA A 387 16.52 -14.68 -3.45
CA ALA A 387 17.51 -15.20 -2.51
C ALA A 387 16.85 -15.80 -1.27
N GLY A 388 15.80 -15.18 -0.75
CA GLY A 388 15.00 -15.69 0.37
C GLY A 388 14.30 -17.01 0.01
N MET A 389 13.64 -17.08 -1.15
CA MET A 389 13.00 -18.30 -1.65
C MET A 389 14.03 -19.41 -1.91
N ALA A 390 15.19 -19.09 -2.49
CA ALA A 390 16.28 -20.03 -2.68
C ALA A 390 16.83 -20.54 -1.34
N SER A 391 16.98 -19.66 -0.36
CA SER A 391 17.39 -20.02 1.00
C SER A 391 16.35 -20.91 1.68
N MET A 392 15.05 -20.61 1.55
CA MET A 392 13.98 -21.47 2.06
C MET A 392 13.95 -22.84 1.37
N ALA A 393 14.18 -22.89 0.06
CA ALA A 393 14.27 -24.14 -0.70
C ALA A 393 15.49 -24.98 -0.27
N GLN A 394 16.65 -24.34 -0.05
CA GLN A 394 17.85 -24.98 0.48
C GLN A 394 17.65 -25.49 1.91
N LEU A 395 17.03 -24.69 2.78
CA LEU A 395 16.66 -25.09 4.14
C LEU A 395 15.69 -26.28 4.13
N GLY A 396 14.71 -26.29 3.23
CA GLY A 396 13.83 -27.44 3.03
C GLY A 396 14.59 -28.68 2.50
N GLY A 397 15.61 -28.48 1.66
CA GLY A 397 16.52 -29.54 1.21
C GLY A 397 17.35 -30.14 2.34
N TRP A 398 17.96 -29.29 3.16
CA TRP A 398 18.70 -29.69 4.37
C TRP A 398 17.80 -30.42 5.36
N ALA A 399 16.61 -29.88 5.62
CA ALA A 399 15.65 -30.47 6.55
C ALA A 399 15.15 -31.86 6.12
N ARG A 400 15.12 -32.14 4.81
CA ARG A 400 14.86 -33.48 4.28
C ARG A 400 16.04 -34.45 4.45
N HIS A 401 17.28 -33.96 4.45
CA HIS A 401 18.48 -34.79 4.61
C HIS A 401 18.84 -35.06 6.08
N ASP A 402 18.63 -34.10 6.98
CA ASP A 402 18.82 -34.24 8.44
C ASP A 402 17.52 -33.92 9.21
N PRO A 403 16.58 -34.88 9.28
CA PRO A 403 15.31 -34.68 9.96
C PRO A 403 15.46 -34.51 11.48
N GLY A 404 16.55 -35.03 12.08
CA GLY A 404 16.81 -34.91 13.52
C GLY A 404 17.25 -33.50 13.89
N GLY A 405 18.20 -32.93 13.16
CA GLY A 405 18.64 -31.54 13.32
C GLY A 405 17.50 -30.55 13.07
N ALA A 406 16.68 -30.77 12.03
CA ALA A 406 15.54 -29.92 11.73
C ALA A 406 14.48 -29.89 12.85
N LEU A 407 14.19 -31.04 13.45
CA LEU A 407 13.24 -31.13 14.56
C LEU A 407 13.77 -30.46 15.84
N ALA A 408 15.07 -30.55 16.11
CA ALA A 408 15.72 -29.85 17.20
C ALA A 408 15.62 -28.32 17.03
N VAL A 409 15.94 -27.80 15.83
CA VAL A 409 15.82 -26.36 15.52
C VAL A 409 14.37 -25.88 15.63
N ALA A 410 13.41 -26.62 15.08
CA ALA A 410 11.99 -26.28 15.17
C ALA A 410 11.50 -26.25 16.64
N SER A 411 11.97 -27.18 17.47
CA SER A 411 11.64 -27.23 18.90
C SER A 411 12.20 -26.04 19.66
N VAL A 412 13.45 -25.65 19.39
CA VAL A 412 14.07 -24.45 19.99
C VAL A 412 13.33 -23.18 19.60
N LEU A 413 12.97 -23.02 18.32
CA LEU A 413 12.20 -21.87 17.85
C LEU A 413 10.79 -21.81 18.46
N ALA A 414 10.13 -22.97 18.61
CA ALA A 414 8.82 -23.05 19.26
C ALA A 414 8.89 -22.66 20.74
N VAL A 415 9.91 -23.13 21.47
CA VAL A 415 10.13 -22.75 22.88
C VAL A 415 10.47 -21.26 23.00
N ALA A 416 11.33 -20.73 22.13
CA ALA A 416 11.67 -19.31 22.10
C ALA A 416 10.44 -18.43 21.82
N ALA A 417 9.57 -18.86 20.90
CA ALA A 417 8.30 -18.19 20.61
C ALA A 417 7.35 -18.22 21.82
N ALA A 418 7.23 -19.36 22.51
CA ALA A 418 6.38 -19.49 23.69
C ALA A 418 6.87 -18.64 24.88
N VAL A 419 8.17 -18.68 25.18
CA VAL A 419 8.79 -17.89 26.26
C VAL A 419 8.66 -16.40 26.00
N SER A 420 8.88 -15.97 24.76
CA SER A 420 8.77 -14.57 24.39
C SER A 420 7.32 -14.08 24.33
N ALA A 421 6.37 -14.92 23.92
CA ALA A 421 4.94 -14.63 24.01
C ALA A 421 4.46 -14.51 25.47
N TRP A 422 5.04 -15.30 26.39
CA TRP A 422 4.82 -15.16 27.83
C TRP A 422 5.44 -13.86 28.38
N ALA A 423 6.68 -13.53 28.00
CA ALA A 423 7.37 -12.31 28.42
C ALA A 423 6.68 -11.03 27.90
N ALA A 424 6.23 -11.06 26.64
CA ALA A 424 5.47 -10.01 25.99
C ALA A 424 4.20 -9.65 26.80
N ARG A 425 3.47 -10.65 27.31
CA ARG A 425 2.25 -10.41 28.11
C ARG A 425 2.52 -9.69 29.43
N ARG A 426 3.76 -9.67 29.92
CA ARG A 426 4.15 -9.03 31.20
C ARG A 426 4.58 -7.57 31.06
N THR A 427 5.02 -7.14 29.88
CA THR A 427 5.68 -5.83 29.70
C THR A 427 4.92 -4.83 28.82
N GLY A 428 3.88 -5.26 28.10
CA GLY A 428 3.05 -4.38 27.26
C GLY A 428 3.76 -3.81 26.02
N GLY A 429 2.98 -3.25 25.09
CA GLY A 429 3.42 -2.49 23.90
C GLY A 429 4.44 -3.16 22.96
N LEU A 430 5.74 -3.08 23.31
CA LEU A 430 6.88 -3.69 22.60
C LEU A 430 6.73 -5.22 22.44
N ALA A 431 6.03 -5.82 23.39
CA ALA A 431 5.56 -7.19 23.43
C ALA A 431 4.77 -7.67 22.19
N ALA A 432 3.86 -6.84 21.68
CA ALA A 432 2.98 -7.23 20.56
C ALA A 432 3.77 -7.34 19.25
N ALA A 433 4.73 -6.44 19.03
CA ALA A 433 5.65 -6.49 17.89
C ALA A 433 6.56 -7.73 17.91
N ALA A 434 7.08 -8.10 19.09
CA ALA A 434 7.85 -9.34 19.26
C ALA A 434 6.99 -10.60 18.99
N SER A 435 5.73 -10.58 19.39
CA SER A 435 4.77 -11.69 19.18
C SER A 435 4.51 -11.96 17.69
N ILE A 436 4.45 -10.91 16.86
CA ILE A 436 4.27 -11.01 15.40
C ILE A 436 5.50 -11.61 14.73
N LEU A 437 6.71 -11.13 15.06
CA LEU A 437 7.98 -11.66 14.53
C LEU A 437 8.17 -13.15 14.85
N LEU A 438 7.69 -13.58 16.02
CA LEU A 438 7.78 -14.97 16.46
C LEU A 438 6.68 -15.87 15.88
N MET A 439 5.48 -15.35 15.62
CA MET A 439 4.49 -16.06 14.80
C MET A 439 5.02 -16.31 13.38
N VAL A 440 5.70 -15.33 12.78
CA VAL A 440 6.38 -15.51 11.49
C VAL A 440 7.43 -16.61 11.58
N SER A 441 8.21 -16.64 12.67
CA SER A 441 9.20 -17.70 12.92
C SER A 441 8.56 -19.08 13.12
N ALA A 442 7.40 -19.16 13.76
CA ALA A 442 6.63 -20.39 13.95
C ALA A 442 6.01 -20.90 12.64
N VAL A 443 5.51 -20.00 11.78
CA VAL A 443 5.03 -20.33 10.43
C VAL A 443 6.18 -20.84 9.57
N ILE A 444 7.36 -20.22 9.66
CA ILE A 444 8.58 -20.71 9.00
C ILE A 444 8.95 -22.10 9.52
N ALA A 445 8.96 -22.32 10.84
CA ALA A 445 9.22 -23.64 11.43
C ALA A 445 8.20 -24.70 10.97
N TRP A 446 6.94 -24.33 10.82
CA TRP A 446 5.89 -25.20 10.28
C TRP A 446 6.15 -25.56 8.81
N ILE A 447 6.43 -24.57 7.95
CA ILE A 447 6.80 -24.78 6.53
C ILE A 447 7.99 -25.74 6.42
N LEU A 448 9.01 -25.55 7.27
CA LEU A 448 10.18 -26.42 7.32
C LEU A 448 9.79 -27.85 7.73
N SER A 449 8.95 -28.04 8.76
CA SER A 449 8.54 -29.36 9.26
C SER A 449 7.57 -30.12 8.35
N ALA A 450 6.71 -29.42 7.62
CA ALA A 450 5.73 -30.00 6.70
C ALA A 450 6.39 -30.71 5.51
N SER A 451 7.64 -30.34 5.20
CA SER A 451 8.41 -30.89 4.09
C SER A 451 9.10 -32.24 4.37
N ILE A 452 9.06 -32.73 5.61
CA ILE A 452 9.94 -33.82 6.11
C ILE A 452 9.19 -35.16 6.29
N ARG A 453 7.95 -35.16 6.82
CA ARG A 453 7.10 -36.38 6.97
C ARG A 453 5.59 -36.06 6.96
N PRO A 454 4.73 -36.92 6.38
CA PRO A 454 3.28 -36.82 6.58
C PRO A 454 2.97 -36.93 8.09
N GLY A 455 2.41 -35.87 8.67
CA GLY A 455 2.04 -35.80 10.09
C GLY A 455 2.95 -34.94 10.99
N ALA A 456 4.20 -34.64 10.59
CA ALA A 456 5.09 -33.79 11.39
C ALA A 456 4.59 -32.33 11.45
N GLY A 457 4.09 -31.81 10.33
CA GLY A 457 3.41 -30.51 10.28
C GLY A 457 2.12 -30.47 11.11
N ALA A 458 1.44 -31.61 11.30
CA ALA A 458 0.27 -31.71 12.15
C ALA A 458 0.65 -31.72 13.64
N ALA A 459 1.77 -32.33 14.02
CA ALA A 459 2.31 -32.26 15.38
C ALA A 459 2.79 -30.85 15.75
N VAL A 460 3.48 -30.16 14.85
CA VAL A 460 3.90 -28.75 15.05
C VAL A 460 2.68 -27.83 15.07
N ALA A 461 1.70 -28.01 14.19
CA ALA A 461 0.44 -27.28 14.23
C ALA A 461 -0.34 -27.56 15.52
N ALA A 462 -0.41 -28.82 15.98
CA ALA A 462 -1.06 -29.19 17.23
C ALA A 462 -0.35 -28.59 18.46
N LEU A 463 0.98 -28.51 18.46
CA LEU A 463 1.75 -27.84 19.51
C LEU A 463 1.55 -26.31 19.49
N LEU A 464 1.47 -25.70 18.31
CA LEU A 464 1.16 -24.28 18.16
C LEU A 464 -0.27 -23.96 18.61
N VAL A 465 -1.24 -24.79 18.20
CA VAL A 465 -2.65 -24.69 18.62
C VAL A 465 -2.75 -24.95 20.12
N ALA A 466 -2.09 -25.97 20.67
CA ALA A 466 -2.06 -26.23 22.11
C ALA A 466 -1.44 -25.04 22.88
N GLY A 467 -0.37 -24.42 22.38
CA GLY A 467 0.21 -23.21 22.96
C GLY A 467 -0.73 -22.01 22.91
N CYS A 468 -1.44 -21.81 21.80
CA CYS A 468 -2.47 -20.77 21.65
C CYS A 468 -3.70 -21.01 22.55
N VAL A 469 -4.18 -22.26 22.64
CA VAL A 469 -5.37 -22.68 23.39
C VAL A 469 -5.09 -22.71 24.89
N THR A 470 -3.99 -23.30 25.34
CA THR A 470 -3.58 -23.25 26.76
C THR A 470 -3.29 -21.81 27.18
N GLY A 471 -2.70 -21.00 26.31
CA GLY A 471 -2.54 -19.57 26.50
C GLY A 471 -3.86 -18.78 26.58
N SER A 472 -4.97 -19.34 26.09
CA SER A 472 -6.33 -18.77 26.18
C SER A 472 -7.16 -19.34 27.34
N ALA A 473 -6.78 -20.51 27.88
CA ALA A 473 -7.41 -21.13 29.04
C ALA A 473 -6.81 -20.59 30.35
N VAL A 474 -5.50 -20.29 30.36
CA VAL A 474 -4.79 -19.71 31.52
C VAL A 474 -5.08 -18.21 31.68
N SER A 475 -5.65 -17.54 30.67
CA SER A 475 -5.94 -16.10 30.73
C SER A 475 -7.09 -15.72 31.68
N GLY A 476 -7.79 -16.69 32.28
CA GLY A 476 -8.84 -16.45 33.26
C GLY A 476 -10.07 -15.76 32.66
N ALA A 477 -11.24 -16.16 33.14
CA ALA A 477 -12.46 -15.38 32.99
C ALA A 477 -12.36 -14.14 33.91
N GLY A 478 -11.55 -13.16 33.52
CA GLY A 478 -11.71 -11.81 34.03
C GLY A 478 -12.93 -11.21 33.35
N PHE A 479 -14.03 -11.06 34.10
CA PHE A 479 -15.15 -10.20 33.73
C PHE A 479 -14.62 -8.75 33.68
N GLU A 480 -14.03 -8.34 32.56
CA GLU A 480 -14.01 -6.94 32.17
C GLU A 480 -15.28 -6.73 31.34
N GLU A 481 -16.21 -5.91 31.84
CA GLU A 481 -17.49 -5.57 31.19
C GLU A 481 -17.31 -4.79 29.88
N GLU A 482 -16.08 -4.42 29.54
CA GLU A 482 -15.74 -3.73 28.29
C GLU A 482 -14.69 -4.50 27.47
N PRO A 483 -14.81 -4.55 26.13
CA PRO A 483 -13.86 -5.23 25.26
C PRO A 483 -12.50 -4.52 25.23
N GLY A 484 -11.63 -4.84 26.18
CA GLY A 484 -10.25 -4.35 26.21
C GLY A 484 -9.30 -5.11 25.25
N PRO A 485 -8.09 -4.58 24.98
CA PRO A 485 -7.10 -5.15 24.06
C PRO A 485 -6.66 -6.59 24.40
N ARG A 486 -6.85 -7.03 25.65
CA ARG A 486 -6.57 -8.41 26.11
C ARG A 486 -7.59 -9.42 25.57
N THR A 487 -8.86 -9.05 25.51
CA THR A 487 -9.92 -9.91 24.95
C THR A 487 -9.76 -10.05 23.44
N ALA A 488 -9.40 -8.95 22.75
CA ALA A 488 -9.09 -8.91 21.33
C ALA A 488 -7.91 -9.83 20.94
N LEU A 489 -6.80 -9.79 21.67
CA LEU A 489 -5.66 -10.69 21.45
C LEU A 489 -6.07 -12.17 21.59
N SER A 490 -6.92 -12.49 22.57
CA SER A 490 -7.43 -13.86 22.76
C SER A 490 -8.33 -14.33 21.59
N ARG A 491 -9.13 -13.42 21.02
CA ARG A 491 -9.98 -13.70 19.84
C ARG A 491 -9.13 -13.88 18.58
N ILE A 492 -8.13 -13.02 18.37
CA ILE A 492 -7.16 -13.11 17.26
C ILE A 492 -6.41 -14.45 17.31
N LEU A 493 -5.91 -14.86 18.48
CA LEU A 493 -5.19 -16.12 18.65
C LEU A 493 -6.09 -17.35 18.36
N ARG A 494 -7.37 -17.31 18.74
CA ARG A 494 -8.34 -18.38 18.42
C ARG A 494 -8.65 -18.45 16.93
N LEU A 495 -8.81 -17.30 16.27
CA LEU A 495 -9.14 -17.24 14.84
C LEU A 495 -7.94 -17.65 13.96
N LEU A 496 -6.72 -17.26 14.33
CA LEU A 496 -5.50 -17.74 13.67
C LEU A 496 -5.28 -19.24 13.89
N ALA A 497 -5.52 -19.76 15.09
CA ALA A 497 -5.50 -21.20 15.33
C ALA A 497 -6.52 -21.93 14.45
N PHE A 498 -7.73 -21.39 14.30
CA PHE A 498 -8.75 -21.93 13.42
C PHE A 498 -8.33 -21.90 11.94
N VAL A 499 -7.74 -20.79 11.45
CA VAL A 499 -7.25 -20.68 10.08
C VAL A 499 -6.12 -21.67 9.80
N VAL A 500 -5.18 -21.85 10.73
CA VAL A 500 -4.10 -22.84 10.61
C VAL A 500 -4.67 -24.27 10.54
N VAL A 501 -5.69 -24.59 11.36
CA VAL A 501 -6.38 -25.88 11.33
C VAL A 501 -7.14 -26.08 10.02
N LEU A 502 -7.87 -25.07 9.55
CA LEU A 502 -8.66 -25.11 8.32
C LEU A 502 -7.77 -25.26 7.09
N VAL A 503 -6.68 -24.50 7.00
CA VAL A 503 -5.69 -24.62 5.91
C VAL A 503 -4.99 -25.98 5.98
N GLY A 504 -4.67 -26.46 7.18
CA GLY A 504 -4.14 -27.81 7.39
C GLY A 504 -5.10 -28.90 6.89
N ALA A 505 -6.39 -28.78 7.19
CA ALA A 505 -7.44 -29.71 6.73
C ALA A 505 -7.62 -29.64 5.21
N LEU A 506 -7.68 -28.44 4.64
CA LEU A 506 -7.84 -28.25 3.19
C LEU A 506 -6.64 -28.76 2.41
N LEU A 507 -5.40 -28.60 2.90
CA LEU A 507 -4.19 -29.14 2.26
C LEU A 507 -4.08 -30.67 2.38
N LEU A 508 -4.63 -31.27 3.43
CA LEU A 508 -4.78 -32.72 3.54
C LEU A 508 -5.82 -33.27 2.55
N LEU A 509 -6.91 -32.53 2.34
CA LEU A 509 -7.98 -32.87 1.40
C LEU A 509 -7.61 -32.61 -0.08
N ALA A 510 -6.76 -31.62 -0.35
CA ALA A 510 -6.35 -31.22 -1.71
C ALA A 510 -5.21 -32.08 -2.31
N ARG A 511 -4.83 -33.20 -1.67
CA ARG A 511 -3.86 -34.11 -2.30
C ARG A 511 -4.48 -34.72 -3.56
N PRO A 512 -3.85 -34.61 -4.74
CA PRO A 512 -4.16 -35.50 -5.84
C PRO A 512 -3.93 -36.92 -5.33
N GLY A 513 -4.93 -37.79 -5.48
CA GLY A 513 -4.75 -39.21 -5.22
C GLY A 513 -3.51 -39.67 -5.98
N SER A 514 -2.58 -40.29 -5.26
CA SER A 514 -1.46 -41.00 -5.86
C SER A 514 -2.05 -42.06 -6.79
N ALA A 515 -2.11 -41.75 -8.08
CA ALA A 515 -2.29 -42.76 -9.11
C ALA A 515 -1.03 -43.65 -9.07
N ASN A 516 -1.23 -44.89 -8.61
CA ASN A 516 -0.42 -46.01 -9.07
C ASN A 516 -0.78 -46.30 -10.52
#